data_AF-A0A2B0WH22-F1
#
_entry.id   AF-A0A2B0WH22-F1
#
_cell.length_a   1.000
_cell.length_b   1.000
_cell.length_c   1.000
_cell.angle_alpha   90.00
_cell.angle_beta   90.00
_cell.angle_gamma   90.00
#
_symmetry.space_group_name_H-M   'P 1'
#
loop_
_entity.id
_entity.type
_entity.pdbx_description
1 polymer ?
#
loop_
_entity_poly.entity_id
_entity_poly.type
_entity_poly.pdbx_seq_one_letter_code
_entity_poly.pdbx_strand_id
1 'polypeptide(L)'
;MLNIYLTDRNGKLQEVEEMQKGCWINVLHPTEEEIQYLVQTLNVDLDFIKDPLDDEERSRIEKEDNNTLIIVDIPTVRHDEEGNSIYDTIPIGMIVMPDCFVTICLEENPIFERFINQRIKEFYTFKKTRFALQLLYT
;
A
#
# COMPACT_ATOMS: atom_id res chain seq x y z
N MET A 1 10.63 -2.89 -4.23
CA MET A 1 10.09 -4.27 -4.31
C MET A 1 8.59 -4.21 -4.52
N LEU A 2 8.14 -4.79 -5.63
CA LEU A 2 6.75 -4.82 -6.05
C LEU A 2 6.21 -6.25 -6.03
N ASN A 3 5.14 -6.51 -5.27
CA ASN A 3 4.44 -7.79 -5.23
C ASN A 3 2.97 -7.58 -5.62
N ILE A 4 2.38 -8.55 -6.33
CA ILE A 4 0.99 -8.49 -6.77
C ILE A 4 0.24 -9.68 -6.19
N TYR A 5 -0.88 -9.41 -5.54
CA TYR A 5 -1.71 -10.42 -4.91
C TYR A 5 -3.13 -10.42 -5.43
N LEU A 6 -3.75 -11.59 -5.48
CA LEU A 6 -5.14 -11.77 -5.86
C LEU A 6 -5.82 -12.77 -4.91
N THR A 7 -7.03 -12.47 -4.47
CA THR A 7 -7.85 -13.44 -3.74
C THR A 7 -8.79 -14.21 -4.65
N ASP A 8 -8.93 -15.52 -4.39
CA ASP A 8 -9.97 -16.34 -5.01
C ASP A 8 -11.37 -16.11 -4.40
N ARG A 9 -12.36 -16.88 -4.86
CA ARG A 9 -13.76 -16.79 -4.38
C ARG A 9 -13.90 -17.13 -2.88
N ASN A 10 -12.96 -17.88 -2.31
CA ASN A 10 -12.95 -18.27 -0.91
C ASN A 10 -12.10 -17.32 -0.05
N GLY A 11 -11.51 -16.27 -0.65
CA GLY A 11 -10.63 -15.32 0.05
C GLY A 11 -9.20 -15.82 0.21
N LYS A 12 -8.81 -16.91 -0.47
CA LYS A 12 -7.42 -17.39 -0.43
C LYS A 12 -6.53 -16.44 -1.24
N LEU A 13 -5.54 -15.85 -0.59
CA LEU A 13 -4.56 -14.97 -1.22
C LEU A 13 -3.52 -15.78 -2.01
N GLN A 14 -3.20 -15.31 -3.22
CA GLN A 14 -2.17 -15.87 -4.09
C GLN A 14 -1.35 -14.72 -4.66
N GLU A 15 -0.03 -14.90 -4.70
CA GLU A 15 0.84 -14.01 -5.45
C GLU A 15 0.76 -14.34 -6.95
N VAL A 16 0.74 -13.30 -7.79
CA VAL A 16 0.63 -13.39 -9.24
C VAL A 16 1.70 -12.51 -9.90
N GLU A 17 2.09 -12.84 -11.12
CA GLU A 17 3.14 -12.10 -11.84
C GLU A 17 2.59 -10.89 -12.62
N GLU A 18 1.30 -10.89 -12.94
CA GLU A 18 0.66 -9.88 -13.79
C GLU A 18 -0.44 -9.12 -13.05
N MET A 19 -0.54 -7.82 -13.30
CA MET A 19 -1.63 -6.98 -12.80
C MET A 19 -2.96 -7.42 -13.39
N GLN A 20 -3.90 -7.83 -12.52
CA GLN A 20 -5.23 -8.29 -12.92
C GLN A 20 -6.32 -7.47 -12.22
N LYS A 21 -7.52 -7.46 -12.80
CA LYS A 21 -8.67 -6.79 -12.17
C LYS A 21 -8.96 -7.38 -10.79
N GLY A 22 -9.02 -6.52 -9.79
CA GLY A 22 -9.22 -6.85 -8.40
C GLY A 22 -7.94 -7.22 -7.65
N CYS A 23 -6.76 -7.08 -8.27
CA CYS A 23 -5.49 -7.33 -7.58
C CYS A 23 -5.17 -6.25 -6.54
N TRP A 24 -4.35 -6.64 -5.59
CA TRP A 24 -3.65 -5.76 -4.67
C TRP A 24 -2.19 -5.71 -5.09
N ILE A 25 -1.66 -4.50 -5.31
CA ILE A 25 -0.26 -4.25 -5.60
C ILE A 25 0.37 -3.70 -4.33
N ASN A 26 1.31 -4.43 -3.75
CA ASN A 26 2.06 -3.99 -2.58
C ASN A 26 3.45 -3.51 -3.04
N VAL A 27 3.76 -2.26 -2.73
CA VAL A 27 4.98 -1.59 -3.17
C VAL A 27 5.77 -1.18 -1.92
N LEU A 28 6.92 -1.80 -1.72
CA LEU A 28 7.80 -1.54 -0.59
C LEU A 28 9.14 -1.03 -1.11
N HIS A 29 9.58 0.13 -0.62
CA HIS A 29 10.85 0.76 -0.99
C HIS A 29 11.08 0.74 -2.52
N PRO A 30 10.19 1.37 -3.32
CA PRO A 30 10.27 1.26 -4.77
C PRO A 30 11.51 1.95 -5.33
N THR A 31 12.11 1.37 -6.36
CA THR A 31 13.12 2.06 -7.16
C THR A 31 12.48 3.09 -8.08
N GLU A 32 13.25 4.05 -8.60
CA GLU A 32 12.71 5.01 -9.59
C GLU A 32 12.17 4.30 -10.84
N GLU A 33 12.78 3.17 -11.24
CA GLU A 33 12.27 2.34 -12.34
C GLU A 33 10.89 1.74 -12.02
N GLU A 34 10.70 1.21 -10.80
CA GLU A 34 9.40 0.70 -10.33
C GLU A 34 8.36 1.82 -10.25
N ILE A 35 8.73 3.02 -9.80
CA ILE A 35 7.85 4.20 -9.76
C ILE A 35 7.38 4.56 -11.17
N GLN A 36 8.30 4.69 -12.13
CA GLN A 36 7.95 5.03 -13.51
C GLN A 36 7.09 3.95 -14.16
N TYR A 37 7.39 2.67 -13.89
CA TYR A 37 6.58 1.55 -14.33
C TYR A 37 5.14 1.63 -13.79
N LEU A 38 4.97 1.93 -12.50
CA LEU A 38 3.64 2.08 -11.88
C LEU A 38 2.86 3.26 -12.47
N VAL A 39 3.50 4.43 -12.60
CA VAL A 39 2.88 5.63 -13.20
C VAL A 39 2.37 5.35 -14.60
N GLN A 40 3.19 4.71 -15.45
CA GLN A 40 2.82 4.39 -16.82
C GLN A 40 1.75 3.29 -16.90
N THR A 41 1.87 2.24 -16.08
CA THR A 41 0.98 1.06 -16.14
C THR A 41 -0.39 1.37 -15.55
N LEU A 42 -0.43 2.15 -14.46
CA LEU A 42 -1.67 2.52 -13.78
C LEU A 42 -2.30 3.79 -14.36
N ASN A 43 -1.53 4.59 -15.12
CA ASN A 43 -1.98 5.87 -15.66
C ASN A 43 -2.50 6.78 -14.53
N VAL A 44 -1.64 7.00 -13.54
CA VAL A 44 -1.85 7.91 -12.39
C VAL A 44 -0.77 8.97 -12.39
N ASP A 45 -1.05 10.11 -11.76
CA ASP A 45 -0.06 11.16 -11.60
C ASP A 45 1.13 10.70 -10.74
N LEU A 46 2.30 11.25 -11.02
CA LEU A 46 3.54 10.87 -10.33
C LEU A 46 3.43 11.07 -8.81
N ASP A 47 2.72 12.12 -8.41
CA ASP A 47 2.53 12.52 -7.02
C ASP A 47 1.74 11.45 -6.24
N PHE A 48 0.84 10.70 -6.89
CA PHE A 48 0.15 9.56 -6.25
C PHE A 48 1.11 8.46 -5.76
N ILE A 49 2.26 8.34 -6.41
CA ILE A 49 3.29 7.36 -6.07
C ILE A 49 4.39 7.98 -5.20
N LYS A 50 4.75 9.24 -5.45
CA LYS A 50 5.87 9.91 -4.74
C LYS A 50 5.48 10.52 -3.40
N ASP A 51 4.28 11.08 -3.26
CA ASP A 51 3.84 11.71 -2.00
C ASP A 51 3.93 10.74 -0.81
N PRO A 52 3.46 9.48 -0.92
CA PRO A 52 3.57 8.53 0.18
C PRO A 52 5.00 8.06 0.49
N LEU A 53 5.98 8.44 -0.34
CA LEU A 53 7.40 8.13 -0.15
C LEU A 53 8.16 9.33 0.43
N ASP A 54 7.49 10.42 0.79
CA ASP A 54 8.08 11.54 1.52
C ASP A 54 7.81 11.36 3.02
N ASP A 55 8.86 11.15 3.81
CA ASP A 55 8.78 10.99 5.27
C ASP A 55 8.14 12.22 5.98
N GLU A 56 8.12 13.40 5.34
CA GLU A 56 7.49 14.62 5.89
C GLU A 56 6.04 14.83 5.39
N GLU A 57 5.49 13.87 4.64
CA GLU A 57 4.15 13.98 4.07
C GLU A 57 3.06 13.95 5.14
N ARG A 58 1.97 14.69 4.89
CA ARG A 58 0.84 14.77 5.81
C ARG A 58 -0.28 13.83 5.39
N SER A 59 -0.83 13.15 6.38
CA SER A 59 -2.08 12.41 6.27
C SER A 59 -3.19 13.23 5.59
N ARG A 60 -3.68 12.76 4.44
CA ARG A 60 -4.76 13.39 3.65
C ARG A 60 -5.51 12.37 2.82
N ILE A 61 -6.67 12.80 2.30
CA ILE A 61 -7.38 12.08 1.24
C ILE A 61 -7.44 12.99 0.03
N GLU A 62 -7.00 12.47 -1.10
CA GLU A 62 -7.00 13.14 -2.38
C GLU A 62 -7.78 12.30 -3.39
N LYS A 63 -8.54 12.99 -4.24
CA LYS A 63 -9.36 12.34 -5.25
C LYS A 63 -9.14 13.02 -6.58
N GLU A 64 -8.74 12.21 -7.55
CA GLU A 64 -8.57 12.61 -8.93
C GLU A 64 -9.32 11.63 -9.82
N ASP A 65 -10.29 12.13 -10.58
CA ASP A 65 -11.22 11.32 -11.37
C ASP A 65 -11.84 10.14 -10.59
N ASN A 66 -11.44 8.91 -10.94
CA ASN A 66 -11.88 7.66 -10.33
C ASN A 66 -10.84 7.05 -9.37
N ASN A 67 -9.73 7.73 -9.17
CA ASN A 67 -8.66 7.34 -8.28
C ASN A 67 -8.80 8.08 -6.96
N THR A 68 -8.43 7.43 -5.87
CA THR A 68 -8.39 8.05 -4.54
C THR A 68 -7.11 7.65 -3.86
N LEU A 69 -6.29 8.64 -3.53
CA LEU A 69 -5.12 8.48 -2.69
C LEU A 69 -5.52 8.77 -1.25
N ILE A 70 -5.14 7.87 -0.35
CA ILE A 70 -5.27 8.05 1.09
C ILE A 70 -3.86 7.91 1.66
N ILE A 71 -3.34 8.98 2.23
CA ILE A 71 -2.06 8.97 2.95
C ILE A 71 -2.40 8.94 4.44
N VAL A 72 -1.82 8.00 5.17
CA VAL A 72 -1.97 7.92 6.62
C VAL A 72 -0.64 7.59 7.28
N ASP A 73 -0.38 8.28 8.37
CA ASP A 73 0.77 8.01 9.23
C ASP A 73 0.50 6.80 10.11
N ILE A 74 1.41 5.83 10.06
CA ILE A 74 1.37 4.65 10.91
C ILE A 74 2.60 4.60 11.82
N PRO A 75 2.47 4.08 13.04
CA PRO A 75 3.61 3.99 13.96
C PRO A 75 4.67 3.01 13.42
N THR A 76 5.93 3.41 13.51
CA THR A 76 7.10 2.57 13.24
C THR A 76 8.09 2.66 14.41
N VAL A 77 8.92 1.62 14.56
CA VAL A 77 10.00 1.59 15.55
C VAL A 77 11.30 1.83 14.81
N ARG A 78 11.97 2.94 15.13
CA ARG A 78 13.30 3.28 14.62
C ARG A 78 14.33 3.13 15.73
N HIS A 79 15.61 3.11 15.37
CA HIS A 79 16.72 3.07 16.32
C HIS A 79 17.52 4.37 16.21
N ASP A 80 17.85 4.98 17.35
CA ASP A 80 18.75 6.13 17.40
C ASP A 80 20.22 5.71 17.15
N GLU A 81 21.13 6.69 17.11
CA GLU A 81 22.57 6.45 16.91
C GLU A 81 23.20 5.57 18.01
N GLU A 82 22.57 5.50 19.19
CA GLU A 82 23.00 4.70 20.33
C GLU A 82 22.36 3.29 20.34
N GLY A 83 21.45 3.01 19.39
CA GLY A 83 20.73 1.75 19.23
C GLY A 83 19.45 1.63 20.05
N ASN A 84 19.04 2.67 20.77
CA ASN A 84 17.79 2.66 21.54
C ASN A 84 16.58 2.74 20.60
N SER A 85 15.52 2.01 20.93
CA SER A 85 14.26 2.08 20.19
C SER A 85 13.55 3.41 20.45
N ILE A 86 13.26 4.12 19.37
CA ILE A 86 12.41 5.32 19.34
C ILE A 86 11.14 5.02 18.54
N TYR A 87 10.05 5.70 18.91
CA TYR A 87 8.77 5.59 18.21
C TYR A 87 8.62 6.81 17.30
N ASP A 88 8.35 6.52 16.03
CA ASP A 88 8.14 7.53 14.99
C ASP A 88 6.91 7.13 14.15
N THR A 89 6.59 7.93 13.15
CA THR A 89 5.57 7.60 12.15
C THR A 89 6.14 7.55 10.76
N ILE A 90 5.57 6.72 9.91
CA ILE A 90 5.88 6.68 8.48
C ILE A 90 4.57 6.73 7.68
N PRO A 91 4.50 7.47 6.57
CA PRO A 91 3.31 7.49 5.74
C PRO A 91 3.14 6.15 5.00
N ILE A 92 1.90 5.68 4.94
CA ILE A 92 1.44 4.69 3.97
C ILE A 92 0.51 5.36 3.00
N GLY A 93 0.76 5.14 1.70
CA GLY A 93 -0.16 5.47 0.63
C GLY A 93 -1.06 4.30 0.30
N MET A 94 -2.37 4.55 0.25
CA MET A 94 -3.36 3.63 -0.29
C MET A 94 -4.03 4.26 -1.50
N ILE A 95 -3.82 3.66 -2.68
CA ILE A 95 -4.42 4.14 -3.92
C ILE A 95 -5.56 3.21 -4.29
N VAL A 96 -6.78 3.73 -4.22
CA VAL A 96 -7.99 3.05 -4.63
C VAL A 96 -8.26 3.38 -6.09
N MET A 97 -8.18 2.38 -6.96
CA MET A 97 -8.43 2.52 -8.40
C MET A 97 -9.61 1.65 -8.85
N PRO A 98 -10.21 1.90 -10.03
CA PRO A 98 -11.32 1.09 -10.55
C PRO A 98 -11.00 -0.41 -10.61
N ASP A 99 -9.79 -0.78 -11.03
CA ASP A 99 -9.42 -2.16 -11.28
C ASP A 99 -8.41 -2.74 -10.28
N CYS A 100 -7.75 -1.95 -9.44
CA CYS A 100 -6.76 -2.46 -8.49
C CYS A 100 -6.71 -1.62 -7.21
N PHE A 101 -6.00 -2.13 -6.22
CA PHE A 101 -5.68 -1.42 -4.98
C PHE A 101 -4.17 -1.41 -4.81
N VAL A 102 -3.57 -0.25 -4.57
CA VAL A 102 -2.12 -0.14 -4.38
C VAL A 102 -1.85 0.27 -2.94
N THR A 103 -0.90 -0.39 -2.30
CA THR A 103 -0.27 0.09 -1.07
C THR A 103 1.17 0.43 -1.37
N ILE A 104 1.64 1.55 -0.85
CA ILE A 104 3.00 2.03 -1.03
C ILE A 104 3.57 2.55 0.29
N CYS A 105 4.80 2.16 0.59
CA CYS A 105 5.49 2.51 1.83
C CYS A 105 7.01 2.43 1.62
N LEU A 106 7.78 3.28 2.33
CA LEU A 106 9.24 3.26 2.30
C LEU A 106 9.85 2.12 3.13
N GLU A 107 9.13 1.64 4.15
CA GLU A 107 9.59 0.61 5.08
C GLU A 107 8.63 -0.59 5.09
N GLU A 108 9.16 -1.78 5.40
CA GLU A 108 8.34 -2.95 5.70
C GLU A 108 7.47 -2.67 6.93
N ASN A 109 6.21 -3.09 6.88
CA ASN A 109 5.29 -2.88 7.99
C ASN A 109 4.58 -4.16 8.44
N PRO A 110 4.52 -4.45 9.76
CA PRO A 110 3.78 -5.59 10.30
C PRO A 110 2.30 -5.63 9.90
N ILE A 111 1.69 -4.49 9.56
CA ILE A 111 0.31 -4.41 9.08
C ILE A 111 0.18 -5.21 7.78
N PHE A 112 1.03 -4.97 6.77
CA PHE A 112 0.98 -5.68 5.49
C PHE A 112 1.20 -7.18 5.65
N GLU A 113 2.14 -7.57 6.51
CA GLU A 113 2.41 -8.97 6.84
C GLU A 113 1.17 -9.70 7.36
N ARG A 114 0.26 -9.03 8.08
CA ARG A 114 -0.99 -9.66 8.54
C ARG A 114 -1.94 -9.98 7.38
N PHE A 115 -1.95 -9.16 6.33
CA PHE A 115 -2.76 -9.42 5.13
C PHE A 115 -2.13 -10.52 4.28
N ILE A 116 -0.82 -10.45 4.04
CA ILE A 116 -0.06 -11.45 3.26
C ILE A 116 -0.19 -12.84 3.90
N ASN A 117 -0.01 -12.92 5.23
CA ASN A 117 -0.14 -14.16 5.98
C ASN A 117 -1.60 -14.56 6.29
N GLN A 118 -2.60 -13.91 5.68
CA GLN A 118 -4.04 -14.22 5.79
C GLN A 118 -4.54 -14.27 7.25
N ARG A 119 -4.01 -13.39 8.12
CA ARG A 119 -4.44 -13.25 9.53
C ARG A 119 -5.68 -12.35 9.69
N ILE A 120 -6.11 -11.69 8.62
CA ILE A 120 -7.30 -10.84 8.60
C ILE A 120 -8.49 -11.63 8.07
N LYS A 121 -9.55 -11.71 8.88
CA LYS A 121 -10.78 -12.41 8.50
C LYS A 121 -11.48 -11.69 7.35
N GLU A 122 -12.08 -12.49 6.46
CA GLU A 122 -12.84 -12.01 5.31
C GLU A 122 -12.08 -10.98 4.46
N PHE A 123 -10.77 -11.18 4.27
CA PHE A 123 -9.97 -10.34 3.38
C PHE A 123 -10.15 -10.74 1.92
N TYR A 124 -10.39 -9.75 1.05
CA TYR A 124 -10.54 -9.95 -0.40
C TYR A 124 -9.98 -8.72 -1.11
N THR A 125 -9.00 -8.90 -2.00
CA THR A 125 -8.26 -7.82 -2.66
C THR A 125 -9.17 -6.90 -3.48
N PHE A 126 -10.21 -7.45 -4.10
CA PHE A 126 -11.16 -6.68 -4.90
C PHE A 126 -12.14 -5.82 -4.07
N LYS A 127 -12.26 -6.03 -2.75
CA LYS A 127 -13.12 -5.19 -1.86
C LYS A 127 -12.35 -3.99 -1.32
N LYS A 128 -11.90 -3.13 -2.23
CA LYS A 128 -10.95 -2.02 -1.99
C LYS A 128 -11.30 -1.10 -0.82
N THR A 129 -12.54 -0.61 -0.74
CA THR A 129 -12.96 0.26 0.38
C THR A 129 -12.88 -0.46 1.73
N ARG A 130 -13.29 -1.74 1.77
CA ARG A 130 -13.16 -2.54 2.98
C ARG A 130 -11.70 -2.79 3.31
N PHE A 131 -10.86 -3.02 2.31
CA PHE A 131 -9.43 -3.20 2.53
C PHE A 131 -8.79 -1.94 3.14
N ALA A 132 -9.02 -0.75 2.58
CA ALA A 132 -8.55 0.50 3.17
C ALA A 132 -8.99 0.65 4.64
N LEU A 133 -10.27 0.41 4.93
CA LEU A 133 -10.78 0.47 6.31
C LEU A 133 -10.18 -0.62 7.23
N GLN A 134 -9.92 -1.81 6.71
CA GLN A 134 -9.26 -2.88 7.46
C GLN A 134 -7.82 -2.50 7.77
N LEU A 135 -7.09 -1.90 6.83
CA LEU A 135 -5.72 -1.44 7.03
C LEU A 135 -5.65 -0.39 8.15
N LEU A 136 -6.58 0.58 8.14
CA LEU A 136 -6.68 1.63 9.17
C LEU A 136 -7.09 1.11 10.57
N TYR A 137 -7.75 -0.05 10.65
CA TYR A 137 -8.22 -0.63 11.91
C TYR A 137 -7.24 -1.65 12.51
N THR A 138 -6.36 -2.22 11.69
CA THR A 138 -5.56 -3.41 12.01
C THR A 138 -4.39 -3.10 12.93
#